data_AF-A0AB35WYQ3-F1
#
_entry.id   AF-A0AB35WYQ3-F1
#
_cell.length_a   1.000
_cell.length_b   1.000
_cell.length_c   1.000
_cell.angle_alpha   90.00
_cell.angle_beta   90.00
_cell.angle_gamma   90.00
#
_symmetry.space_group_name_H-M   'P 1'
#
loop_
_entity.id
_entity.type
_entity.pdbx_description
1 polymer ?
#
loop_
_entity_poly.entity_id
_entity_poly.type
_entity_poly.pdbx_seq_one_letter_code
_entity_poly.pdbx_strand_id
1 'polypeptide(L)'
;MNEKQFEFHLEEFRQLKAEISALLARIGFLFRNSIIASSVLYAWLLSKVGAFSGANDCIAFPKDMALFAIWIPPAFVAASFAFGILTYLHVVEAGKYLRKCERQLGTDELGWERHWSRKRPTLTVGLTLIWILLLMGSGYVSNQMRQKLEPLPNCPNPKISRELPELSIAGAEADNRHIQVPSAVPHLKSHLTREE
;
A
#
# COMPACT_ATOMS: atom_id res chain seq x y z
N MET A 1 -46.09 12.00 13.77
CA MET A 1 -45.20 12.17 12.60
C MET A 1 -45.98 11.74 11.37
N ASN A 2 -45.88 12.47 10.25
CA ASN A 2 -46.56 12.09 9.01
C ASN A 2 -45.88 10.81 8.45
N GLU A 3 -46.63 9.90 7.84
CA GLU A 3 -46.11 8.62 7.32
C GLU A 3 -44.95 8.85 6.33
N LYS A 4 -45.10 9.84 5.44
CA LYS A 4 -44.06 10.26 4.50
C LYS A 4 -42.76 10.75 5.17
N GLN A 5 -42.87 11.41 6.32
CA GLN A 5 -41.68 11.88 7.06
C GLN A 5 -40.95 10.71 7.72
N PHE A 6 -41.71 9.73 8.22
CA PHE A 6 -41.13 8.51 8.77
C PHE A 6 -40.38 7.71 7.70
N GLU A 7 -40.97 7.53 6.52
CA GLU A 7 -40.32 6.86 5.39
C GLU A 7 -39.03 7.57 4.97
N PHE A 8 -39.06 8.90 4.86
CA PHE A 8 -37.88 9.70 4.52
C PHE A 8 -36.73 9.51 5.52
N HIS A 9 -36.99 9.61 6.82
CA HIS A 9 -35.96 9.42 7.85
C HIS A 9 -35.44 7.98 7.91
N LEU A 10 -36.28 7.00 7.58
CA LEU A 10 -35.88 5.60 7.51
C LEU A 10 -34.94 5.34 6.32
N GLU A 11 -35.17 5.95 5.17
CA GLU A 11 -34.27 5.88 4.02
C GLU A 11 -32.94 6.59 4.29
N GLU A 12 -32.99 7.79 4.86
CA GLU A 12 -31.80 8.55 5.27
C GLU A 12 -30.93 7.74 6.25
N PHE A 13 -31.56 7.11 7.25
CA PHE A 13 -30.87 6.24 8.19
C PHE A 13 -30.17 5.06 7.51
N ARG A 14 -30.84 4.40 6.55
CA ARG A 14 -30.27 3.28 5.79
C ARG A 14 -29.07 3.74 4.97
N GLN A 15 -29.17 4.89 4.31
CA GLN A 15 -28.08 5.46 3.53
C GLN A 15 -26.87 5.78 4.42
N LEU A 16 -27.08 6.46 5.55
CA LEU A 16 -26.00 6.85 6.45
C LEU A 16 -25.29 5.63 7.07
N LYS A 17 -26.06 4.58 7.41
CA LYS A 17 -25.49 3.31 7.89
C LYS A 17 -24.63 2.63 6.82
N ALA A 18 -25.08 2.63 5.56
CA ALA A 18 -24.30 2.09 4.45
C ALA A 18 -23.01 2.88 4.23
N GLU A 19 -23.06 4.20 4.32
CA GLU A 19 -21.90 5.09 4.23
C GLU A 19 -20.88 4.82 5.35
N ILE A 20 -21.31 4.74 6.61
CA ILE A 20 -20.42 4.43 7.75
C ILE A 20 -19.77 3.06 7.56
N SER A 21 -20.53 2.04 7.13
CA SER A 21 -20.01 0.71 6.86
C SER A 21 -18.93 0.73 5.77
N ALA A 22 -19.16 1.49 4.69
CA ALA A 22 -18.18 1.65 3.61
C ALA A 22 -16.90 2.37 4.08
N LEU A 23 -17.02 3.42 4.91
CA LEU A 23 -15.88 4.14 5.49
C LEU A 23 -15.05 3.25 6.42
N LEU A 24 -15.70 2.43 7.25
CA LEU A 24 -15.01 1.47 8.12
C LEU A 24 -14.27 0.39 7.31
N ALA A 25 -14.88 -0.13 6.25
CA ALA A 25 -14.23 -1.06 5.33
C ALA A 25 -13.00 -0.43 4.67
N ARG A 26 -13.08 0.85 4.31
CA ARG A 26 -11.96 1.62 3.74
C ARG A 26 -10.79 1.76 4.71
N ILE A 27 -11.02 1.98 6.01
CA ILE A 27 -9.96 2.00 7.03
C ILE A 27 -9.24 0.64 7.08
N GLY A 28 -10.00 -0.46 7.08
CA GLY A 28 -9.42 -1.81 7.05
C GLY A 28 -8.58 -2.09 5.80
N PHE A 29 -9.03 -1.59 4.64
CA PHE A 29 -8.29 -1.68 3.39
C PHE A 29 -6.97 -0.86 3.42
N LEU A 30 -7.02 0.39 3.89
CA LEU A 30 -5.83 1.23 4.07
C LEU A 30 -4.78 0.57 4.96
N PHE A 31 -5.22 -0.04 6.07
CA PHE A 31 -4.34 -0.77 6.97
C PHE A 31 -3.64 -1.94 6.26
N ARG A 32 -4.38 -2.83 5.59
CA ARG A 32 -3.81 -3.98 4.87
C ARG A 32 -2.85 -3.53 3.77
N ASN A 33 -3.22 -2.52 3.00
CA ASN A 33 -2.37 -1.99 1.94
C ASN A 33 -1.10 -1.35 2.47
N SER A 34 -1.14 -0.69 3.63
CA SER A 34 0.06 -0.11 4.24
C SER A 34 1.13 -1.17 4.53
N ILE A 35 0.72 -2.34 5.01
CA ILE A 35 1.62 -3.47 5.31
C ILE A 35 2.17 -4.07 4.00
N ILE A 36 1.29 -4.36 3.04
CA ILE A 36 1.69 -5.00 1.77
C ILE A 36 2.61 -4.06 0.98
N ALA A 37 2.22 -2.80 0.79
CA ALA A 37 2.98 -1.83 0.01
C ALA A 37 4.34 -1.54 0.65
N SER A 38 4.41 -1.36 1.98
CA SER A 38 5.69 -1.14 2.66
C SER A 38 6.63 -2.35 2.52
N SER A 39 6.10 -3.57 2.67
CA SER A 39 6.88 -4.80 2.49
C SER A 39 7.42 -4.93 1.06
N VAL A 40 6.59 -4.65 0.05
CA VAL A 40 6.99 -4.68 -1.37
C VAL A 40 8.06 -3.63 -1.65
N LEU A 41 7.91 -2.40 -1.14
CA LEU A 41 8.89 -1.33 -1.31
C LEU A 41 10.23 -1.68 -0.65
N TYR A 42 10.21 -2.27 0.56
CA TYR A 42 11.43 -2.74 1.22
C TYR A 42 12.09 -3.89 0.46
N ALA A 43 11.32 -4.88 -0.01
CA ALA A 43 11.85 -5.97 -0.81
C ALA A 43 12.47 -5.46 -2.11
N TRP A 44 11.83 -4.49 -2.76
CA TRP A 44 12.37 -3.83 -3.95
C TRP A 44 13.67 -3.09 -3.65
N LEU A 45 13.70 -2.27 -2.59
CA LEU A 45 14.92 -1.58 -2.14
C LEU A 45 16.06 -2.56 -1.86
N LEU A 46 15.79 -3.63 -1.12
CA LEU A 46 16.75 -4.68 -0.82
C LEU A 46 17.25 -5.38 -2.09
N SER A 47 16.39 -5.62 -3.10
CA SER A 47 16.81 -6.22 -4.36
C SER A 47 17.75 -5.32 -5.18
N LYS A 48 17.61 -3.99 -5.04
CA LYS A 48 18.43 -2.99 -5.75
C LYS A 48 19.72 -2.66 -5.03
N VAL A 49 19.70 -2.66 -3.71
CA VAL A 49 20.88 -2.46 -2.86
C VAL A 49 21.70 -3.75 -2.73
N GLY A 50 21.03 -4.88 -2.58
CA GLY A 50 21.59 -6.21 -2.32
C GLY A 50 22.29 -6.87 -3.51
N ALA A 51 22.35 -6.22 -4.67
CA ALA A 51 23.20 -6.64 -5.78
C ALA A 51 24.69 -6.34 -5.50
N PHE A 52 25.15 -6.64 -4.28
CA PHE A 52 26.54 -6.57 -3.86
C PHE A 52 27.31 -7.67 -4.60
N SER A 53 27.90 -7.29 -5.74
CA SER A 53 28.82 -8.14 -6.48
C SER A 53 30.08 -8.33 -5.62
N GLY A 54 30.35 -9.58 -5.20
CA GLY A 54 31.26 -9.98 -4.12
C GLY A 54 32.75 -9.68 -4.29
N ALA A 55 33.13 -8.48 -4.70
CA ALA A 55 34.51 -8.01 -4.70
C ALA A 55 34.66 -6.51 -4.41
N ASN A 56 33.63 -5.69 -4.65
CA ASN A 56 33.64 -4.25 -4.36
C ASN A 56 32.25 -3.83 -3.87
N ASP A 57 32.10 -3.60 -2.56
CA ASP A 57 30.85 -3.12 -1.95
C ASP A 57 30.58 -1.68 -2.39
N CYS A 58 30.01 -1.52 -3.58
CA CYS A 58 29.59 -0.22 -4.10
C CYS A 58 28.10 -0.25 -4.45
N ILE A 59 27.43 0.90 -4.28
CA ILE A 59 26.01 1.03 -4.59
C ILE A 59 25.87 1.40 -6.07
N ALA A 60 25.19 0.56 -6.86
CA ALA A 60 24.94 0.84 -8.29
C ALA A 60 23.94 1.98 -8.52
N PHE A 61 23.17 2.33 -7.49
CA PHE A 61 22.16 3.38 -7.48
C PHE A 61 22.72 4.68 -6.88
N PRO A 62 22.32 5.87 -7.38
CA PRO A 62 22.75 7.13 -6.79
C PRO A 62 22.40 7.19 -5.29
N LYS A 63 23.42 7.40 -4.45
CA LYS A 63 23.27 7.43 -2.99
C LYS A 63 22.15 8.36 -2.52
N ASP A 64 22.04 9.56 -3.09
CA ASP A 64 21.02 10.53 -2.69
C ASP A 64 19.60 10.02 -2.93
N MET A 65 19.39 9.33 -4.05
CA MET A 65 18.10 8.72 -4.36
C MET A 65 17.83 7.51 -3.46
N ALA A 66 18.85 6.71 -3.12
CA ALA A 66 18.72 5.60 -2.18
C ALA A 66 18.29 6.10 -0.80
N LEU A 67 18.96 7.13 -0.28
CA LEU A 67 18.67 7.74 1.01
C LEU A 67 17.24 8.29 1.09
N PHE A 68 16.75 8.91 0.02
CA PHE A 68 15.36 9.35 -0.07
C PHE A 68 14.38 8.16 -0.12
N ALA A 69 14.68 7.15 -0.95
CA ALA A 69 13.79 6.03 -1.17
C ALA A 69 13.55 5.17 0.09
N ILE A 70 14.52 5.10 1.01
CA ILE A 70 14.41 4.44 2.31
C ILE A 70 13.29 5.03 3.19
N TRP A 71 12.95 6.31 3.02
CA TRP A 71 11.89 6.98 3.79
C TRP A 71 10.51 6.87 3.15
N ILE A 72 10.39 6.34 1.93
CA ILE A 72 9.09 6.18 1.26
C ILE A 72 8.16 5.22 2.03
N PRO A 73 8.60 4.02 2.46
CA PRO A 73 7.74 3.11 3.22
C PRO A 73 7.17 3.71 4.53
N PRO A 74 7.97 4.29 5.45
CA PRO A 74 7.41 4.88 6.67
C PRO A 74 6.53 6.10 6.36
N ALA A 75 6.85 6.91 5.35
CA ALA A 75 6.00 8.01 4.92
C ALA A 75 4.63 7.52 4.41
N PHE A 76 4.60 6.43 3.63
CA PHE A 76 3.36 5.83 3.15
C PHE A 76 2.49 5.30 4.30
N VAL A 77 3.12 4.64 5.28
CA VAL A 77 2.45 4.19 6.52
C VAL A 77 1.88 5.39 7.29
N ALA A 78 2.65 6.46 7.45
CA ALA A 78 2.21 7.66 8.16
C ALA A 78 1.04 8.36 7.47
N ALA A 79 1.10 8.50 6.14
CA ALA A 79 0.00 9.03 5.36
C ALA A 79 -1.26 8.17 5.49
N SER A 80 -1.12 6.85 5.38
CA SER A 80 -2.25 5.91 5.53
C SER A 80 -2.88 5.98 6.92
N PHE A 81 -2.06 6.12 7.97
CA PHE A 81 -2.53 6.31 9.34
C PHE A 81 -3.29 7.62 9.50
N ALA A 82 -2.77 8.73 8.96
CA ALA A 82 -3.43 10.03 8.98
C ALA A 82 -4.79 9.99 8.26
N PHE A 83 -4.87 9.37 7.07
CA PHE A 83 -6.14 9.14 6.37
C PHE A 83 -7.09 8.25 7.18
N GLY A 84 -6.58 7.25 7.89
CA GLY A 84 -7.36 6.44 8.82
C GLY A 84 -7.99 7.26 9.94
N ILE A 85 -7.23 8.18 10.54
CA ILE A 85 -7.72 9.11 11.58
C ILE A 85 -8.79 10.04 11.02
N LEU A 86 -8.54 10.68 9.88
CA LEU A 86 -9.51 11.58 9.24
C LEU A 86 -10.82 10.85 8.92
N THR A 87 -10.74 9.62 8.39
CA THR A 87 -11.91 8.79 8.11
C THR A 87 -12.66 8.43 9.40
N TYR A 88 -11.93 8.11 10.47
CA TYR A 88 -12.53 7.83 11.77
C TYR A 88 -13.27 9.04 12.35
N LEU A 89 -12.67 10.23 12.30
CA LEU A 89 -13.33 11.46 12.74
C LEU A 89 -14.64 11.72 11.97
N HIS A 90 -14.63 11.48 10.66
CA HIS A 90 -15.84 11.60 9.84
C HIS A 90 -16.91 10.59 10.25
N VAL A 91 -16.53 9.34 10.52
CA VAL A 91 -17.45 8.31 11.04
C VAL A 91 -18.05 8.71 12.40
N VAL A 92 -17.26 9.31 13.30
CA VAL A 92 -17.77 9.81 14.59
C VAL A 92 -18.81 10.90 14.36
N GLU A 93 -18.55 11.85 13.45
CA GLU A 93 -19.51 12.92 13.16
C GLU A 93 -20.80 12.40 12.51
N ALA A 94 -20.68 11.49 11.54
CA ALA A 94 -21.82 10.79 10.95
C ALA A 94 -22.62 9.99 12.01
N GLY A 95 -21.93 9.36 12.96
CA GLY A 95 -22.54 8.65 14.08
C GLY A 95 -23.37 9.58 14.99
N LYS A 96 -22.88 10.79 15.29
CA LYS A 96 -23.64 11.78 16.05
C LYS A 96 -24.91 12.23 15.32
N TYR A 97 -24.84 12.37 13.99
CA TYR A 97 -26.01 12.71 13.18
C TYR A 97 -27.03 11.55 13.17
N LEU A 98 -26.56 10.31 13.00
CA LEU A 98 -27.39 9.11 13.09
C LEU A 98 -28.19 9.05 14.39
N ARG A 99 -27.54 9.39 15.52
CA ARG A 99 -28.20 9.46 16.84
C ARG A 99 -29.32 10.50 16.88
N LYS A 100 -29.19 11.63 16.18
CA LYS A 100 -30.26 12.63 16.09
C LYS A 100 -31.45 12.08 15.31
N CYS A 101 -31.21 11.36 14.21
CA CYS A 101 -32.26 10.70 13.42
C CYS A 101 -32.97 9.59 14.24
N GLU A 102 -32.21 8.76 14.98
CA GLU A 102 -32.78 7.71 15.85
C GLU A 102 -33.72 8.30 16.92
N ARG A 103 -33.34 9.43 17.54
CA ARG A 103 -34.18 10.15 18.50
C ARG A 103 -35.50 10.62 17.90
N GLN A 104 -35.48 11.12 16.67
CA GLN A 104 -36.67 11.58 15.97
C GLN A 104 -37.62 10.44 15.60
N LEU A 105 -37.07 9.24 15.37
CA LEU A 105 -37.84 8.02 15.10
C LEU A 105 -38.44 7.38 16.38
N GLY A 106 -38.09 7.89 17.58
CA GLY A 106 -38.62 7.41 18.85
C GLY A 106 -38.04 6.07 19.32
N THR A 107 -36.94 5.62 18.72
CA THR A 107 -36.32 4.30 18.97
C THR A 107 -34.99 4.40 19.71
N ASP A 108 -34.93 5.25 20.74
CA ASP A 108 -33.73 5.57 21.53
C ASP A 108 -33.08 4.36 22.25
N GLU A 109 -33.78 3.22 22.34
CA GLU A 109 -33.29 2.02 23.03
C GLU A 109 -32.76 0.92 22.11
N LEU A 110 -33.12 0.95 20.82
CA LEU A 110 -32.73 -0.09 19.85
C LEU A 110 -31.52 0.33 18.99
N GLY A 111 -31.00 1.54 19.21
CA GLY A 111 -29.96 2.16 18.40
C GLY A 111 -28.62 1.42 18.43
N TRP A 112 -28.00 1.31 17.25
CA TRP A 112 -26.68 0.71 17.06
C TRP A 112 -25.62 1.40 17.95
N GLU A 113 -25.75 2.70 18.14
CA GLU A 113 -24.84 3.51 18.96
C GLU A 113 -24.86 3.09 20.43
N ARG A 114 -26.02 2.68 20.98
CA ARG A 114 -26.12 2.24 22.38
C ARG A 114 -25.48 0.88 22.62
N HIS A 115 -25.56 -0.01 21.63
CA HIS A 115 -24.85 -1.29 21.68
C HIS A 115 -23.32 -1.09 21.67
N TRP A 116 -22.83 -0.14 20.88
CA TRP A 116 -21.38 0.09 20.73
C TRP A 116 -20.78 1.01 21.79
N SER A 117 -21.52 2.02 22.26
CA SER A 117 -21.08 2.90 23.35
C SER A 117 -20.84 2.16 24.67
N ARG A 118 -21.54 1.03 24.89
CA ARG A 118 -21.33 0.18 26.07
C ARG A 118 -20.04 -0.64 26.00
N LYS A 119 -19.54 -0.91 24.79
CA LYS A 119 -18.26 -1.60 24.60
C LYS A 119 -17.13 -0.58 24.67
N ARG A 120 -16.11 -0.87 25.46
CA ARG A 120 -14.87 -0.07 25.46
C ARG A 120 -14.32 -0.04 24.02
N PRO A 121 -13.68 1.06 23.58
CA PRO A 121 -13.12 1.19 22.23
C PRO A 121 -11.85 0.35 22.04
N THR A 122 -11.86 -0.92 22.48
CA THR A 122 -10.71 -1.84 22.47
C THR A 122 -10.19 -2.07 21.07
N LEU A 123 -11.09 -2.17 20.08
CA LEU A 123 -10.71 -2.36 18.68
C LEU A 123 -9.99 -1.13 18.12
N THR A 124 -10.51 0.07 18.39
CA THR A 124 -9.86 1.33 17.96
C THR A 124 -8.50 1.48 18.64
N VAL A 125 -8.41 1.29 19.96
CA VAL A 125 -7.16 1.37 20.71
C VAL A 125 -6.15 0.35 20.19
N GLY A 126 -6.56 -0.91 20.01
CA GLY A 126 -5.69 -1.96 19.47
C GLY A 126 -5.18 -1.64 18.06
N LEU A 127 -6.05 -1.17 17.17
CA LEU A 127 -5.67 -0.77 15.83
C LEU A 127 -4.69 0.41 15.84
N THR A 128 -4.93 1.43 16.68
CA THR A 128 -4.02 2.56 16.86
C THR A 128 -2.64 2.11 17.37
N LEU A 129 -2.59 1.20 18.35
CA LEU A 129 -1.32 0.64 18.84
C LEU A 129 -0.56 -0.09 17.74
N ILE A 130 -1.25 -0.88 16.92
CA ILE A 130 -0.63 -1.58 15.79
C ILE A 130 -0.06 -0.59 14.77
N TRP A 131 -0.77 0.51 14.46
CA TRP A 131 -0.23 1.57 13.58
C TRP A 131 1.03 2.22 14.16
N ILE A 132 1.04 2.53 15.44
CA ILE A 132 2.22 3.10 16.12
C ILE A 132 3.39 2.11 16.04
N LEU A 133 3.15 0.81 16.30
CA LEU A 133 4.17 -0.23 16.16
C LEU A 133 4.68 -0.33 14.71
N LEU A 134 3.80 -0.25 13.71
CA LEU A 134 4.19 -0.27 12.29
C LEU A 134 5.06 0.93 11.93
N LEU A 135 4.72 2.12 12.42
CA LEU A 135 5.50 3.35 12.23
C LEU A 135 6.87 3.28 12.90
N MET A 136 6.92 2.84 14.15
CA MET A 136 8.18 2.69 14.87
C MET A 136 9.07 1.62 14.21
N GLY A 137 8.49 0.48 13.84
CA GLY A 137 9.21 -0.61 13.18
C GLY A 137 9.74 -0.19 11.81
N SER A 138 8.92 0.44 10.98
CA SER A 138 9.35 0.95 9.67
C SER A 138 10.40 2.05 9.81
N GLY A 139 10.24 3.02 10.71
CA GLY A 139 11.24 4.04 10.98
C GLY A 139 12.57 3.47 11.49
N TYR A 140 12.51 2.45 12.35
CA TYR A 140 13.70 1.74 12.84
C TYR A 140 14.46 1.05 11.69
N VAL A 141 13.75 0.31 10.83
CA VAL A 141 14.34 -0.35 9.66
C VAL A 141 14.96 0.68 8.70
N SER A 142 14.25 1.78 8.43
CA SER A 142 14.78 2.87 7.60
C SER A 142 16.08 3.47 8.17
N ASN A 143 16.13 3.71 9.48
CA ASN A 143 17.34 4.23 10.13
C ASN A 143 18.50 3.24 10.05
N GLN A 144 18.23 1.94 10.28
CA GLN A 144 19.25 0.88 10.15
C GLN A 144 19.80 0.79 8.72
N MET A 145 18.92 0.84 7.70
CA MET A 145 19.34 0.85 6.30
C MET A 145 20.18 2.08 5.96
N ARG A 146 19.77 3.26 6.44
CA ARG A 146 20.51 4.51 6.25
C ARG A 146 21.93 4.42 6.81
N GLN A 147 22.09 3.95 8.04
CA GLN A 147 23.41 3.81 8.68
C GLN A 147 24.34 2.88 7.90
N LYS A 148 23.80 1.83 7.27
CA LYS A 148 24.58 0.92 6.43
C LYS A 148 24.92 1.48 5.05
N LEU A 149 24.06 2.34 4.50
CA LEU A 149 24.23 2.92 3.16
C LEU A 149 25.10 4.19 3.15
N GLU A 150 25.14 4.93 4.25
CA GLU A 150 25.91 6.17 4.37
C GLU A 150 27.44 6.01 4.19
N PRO A 151 28.12 4.95 4.67
CA PRO A 151 29.55 4.79 4.45
C PRO A 151 29.92 4.27 3.06
N LEU A 152 28.96 3.75 2.29
CA LEU A 152 29.25 3.10 1.01
C LEU A 152 29.52 4.13 -0.10
N PRO A 153 30.59 3.95 -0.91
CA PRO A 153 30.85 4.78 -2.07
C PRO A 153 29.89 4.45 -3.23
N ASN A 154 29.63 5.45 -4.08
CA ASN A 154 28.93 5.22 -5.35
C ASN A 154 29.79 4.36 -6.27
N CYS A 155 29.20 3.37 -6.95
CA CYS A 155 29.92 2.66 -8.01
C CYS A 155 30.29 3.64 -9.14
N PRO A 156 31.50 3.54 -9.71
CA PRO A 156 31.81 4.26 -10.94
C PRO A 156 30.80 3.86 -12.02
N ASN A 157 30.26 4.85 -12.72
CA ASN A 157 29.19 4.64 -13.69
C ASN A 157 29.69 3.73 -14.84
N PRO A 158 29.11 2.53 -15.05
CA PRO A 158 29.59 1.59 -16.06
C PRO A 158 29.43 2.11 -17.50
N LYS A 159 28.72 3.22 -17.70
CA LYS A 159 28.50 3.83 -19.03
C LYS A 159 29.74 4.50 -19.63
N ILE A 160 30.82 4.73 -18.88
CA ILE A 160 32.03 5.39 -19.40
C ILE A 160 33.08 4.38 -19.92
N SER A 161 32.97 3.10 -19.55
CA SER A 161 33.90 2.06 -20.06
C SER A 161 33.42 1.38 -21.35
N ARG A 162 32.33 1.88 -21.96
CA ARG A 162 32.01 1.64 -23.38
C ARG A 162 32.58 2.74 -24.27
N GLU A 163 33.74 3.29 -23.93
CA GLU A 163 34.62 3.72 -25.02
C GLU A 163 35.00 2.45 -25.77
N LEU A 164 34.37 2.34 -26.95
CA LEU A 164 34.67 1.42 -28.02
C LEU A 164 36.12 0.93 -27.94
N PRO A 165 36.41 -0.39 -27.90
CA PRO A 165 37.48 -0.82 -28.78
C PRO A 165 37.09 -0.29 -30.15
N GLU A 166 37.88 0.64 -30.71
CA GLU A 166 37.85 0.88 -32.14
C GLU A 166 37.92 -0.49 -32.79
N LEU A 167 36.76 -0.96 -33.23
CA LEU A 167 36.63 -2.21 -33.93
C LEU A 167 37.30 -1.90 -35.27
N SER A 168 38.61 -2.16 -35.31
CA SER A 168 39.36 -2.34 -36.54
C SER A 168 38.58 -3.35 -37.37
N ILE A 169 37.82 -2.81 -38.33
CA ILE A 169 37.17 -3.54 -39.41
C ILE A 169 38.30 -4.14 -40.24
N ALA A 170 38.74 -5.33 -39.86
CA ALA A 170 39.65 -6.13 -40.67
C ALA A 170 39.26 -7.60 -40.53
N GLY A 171 38.33 -8.02 -41.38
CA GLY A 171 38.23 -9.39 -41.87
C GLY A 171 37.57 -10.42 -40.95
N ALA A 172 36.25 -10.55 -41.03
CA ALA A 172 35.59 -11.83 -40.81
C ALA A 172 34.36 -11.92 -41.71
N GLU A 173 34.65 -12.35 -42.93
CA GLU A 173 33.70 -12.74 -43.96
C GLU A 173 33.10 -14.11 -43.60
N ALA A 174 31.77 -14.20 -43.75
CA ALA A 174 30.97 -15.42 -43.95
C ALA A 174 30.91 -16.50 -42.84
N ASP A 175 29.72 -16.69 -42.24
CA ASP A 175 28.90 -17.87 -42.56
C ASP A 175 27.45 -17.62 -42.10
N ASN A 176 26.55 -17.48 -43.08
CA ASN A 176 25.13 -17.25 -42.89
C ASN A 176 24.43 -18.61 -43.00
N ARG A 177 24.26 -19.32 -41.88
CA ARG A 177 23.42 -20.52 -41.82
C ARG A 177 22.37 -20.42 -40.72
N HIS A 178 21.16 -20.13 -41.18
CA HIS A 178 19.88 -20.67 -40.71
C HIS A 178 19.83 -21.21 -39.28
N ILE A 179 19.37 -20.38 -38.34
CA ILE A 179 18.74 -20.88 -37.11
C ILE A 179 17.23 -20.65 -37.24
N GLN A 180 16.53 -21.75 -37.50
CA GLN A 180 15.07 -21.88 -37.46
C GLN A 180 14.55 -21.46 -36.08
N VAL A 181 13.60 -20.53 -36.07
CA VAL A 181 12.81 -20.17 -34.88
C VAL A 181 11.66 -21.17 -34.76
N PRO A 182 11.60 -22.03 -33.72
CA PRO A 182 10.43 -22.87 -33.50
C PRO A 182 9.28 -22.02 -32.97
N SER A 183 8.27 -21.83 -33.83
CA SER A 183 6.94 -21.36 -33.46
C SER A 183 6.22 -22.49 -32.72
N ALA A 184 6.05 -22.35 -31.41
CA ALA A 184 5.15 -23.18 -30.63
C ALA A 184 4.29 -22.27 -29.74
N VAL A 185 3.12 -21.89 -30.26
CA VAL A 185 2.01 -21.31 -29.52
C VAL A 185 1.10 -22.47 -29.11
N PRO A 186 1.01 -22.83 -27.81
CA PRO A 186 -0.06 -23.70 -27.37
C PRO A 186 -1.33 -22.89 -27.11
N HIS A 187 -2.36 -23.21 -27.90
CA HIS A 187 -3.76 -22.88 -27.69
C HIS A 187 -4.20 -23.15 -26.24
N LEU A 188 -4.47 -22.11 -25.45
CA LEU A 188 -5.21 -22.25 -24.20
C LEU A 188 -6.71 -22.21 -24.52
N LYS A 189 -7.32 -23.40 -24.59
CA LYS A 189 -8.76 -23.59 -24.75
C LYS A 189 -9.51 -22.99 -23.56
N SER A 190 -10.45 -22.11 -23.88
CA SER A 190 -11.55 -21.67 -23.04
C SER A 190 -12.38 -22.85 -22.53
N HIS A 191 -12.36 -23.10 -21.23
CA HIS A 191 -13.41 -23.82 -20.52
C HIS A 191 -14.03 -22.85 -19.50
N LEU A 192 -15.01 -22.09 -19.98
CA LEU A 192 -15.98 -21.38 -19.14
C LEU A 192 -17.14 -22.35 -18.90
N THR A 193 -17.08 -23.11 -17.80
CA THR A 193 -18.25 -23.81 -17.27
C THR A 193 -19.07 -22.81 -16.46
N ARG A 194 -20.22 -22.52 -17.05
CA ARG A 194 -21.44 -21.99 -16.46
C ARG A 194 -21.89 -22.92 -15.34
N GLU A 195 -21.99 -22.43 -14.11
CA GLU A 195 -22.86 -23.02 -13.08
C GLU A 195 -23.76 -21.94 -12.51
N GLU A 196 -24.99 -22.40 -12.25
CA GLU A 196 -26.23 -21.68 -11.95
C GLU A 196 -26.29 -21.15 -10.52
#